data_AF-A0A920ST63-F1
#
_entry.id   AF-A0A920ST63-F1
#
_cell.length_a   1.000
_cell.length_b   1.000
_cell.length_c   1.000
_cell.angle_alpha   90.00
_cell.angle_beta   90.00
_cell.angle_gamma   90.00
#
_symmetry.space_group_name_H-M   'P 1'
#
loop_
_entity.id
_entity.type
_entity.pdbx_description
1 polymer ?
#
loop_
_entity_poly.entity_id
_entity_poly.type
_entity_poly.pdbx_seq_one_letter_code
_entity_poly.pdbx_strand_id
1 'polypeptide(L)'
;MQTFLEGVHEALKSDGRVVFCDQLPRPGPTSGEYDAEGNLIVMRQLPDGSSYRVIKHHLADEKIREIFSPYAERVEIRRFPDCRRIVVSYQIKTR
;
A
#
# COMPACT_ATOMS: atom_id res chain seq x y z
N MET A 1 10.04 -0.42 1.04
CA MET A 1 8.99 -0.33 -0.01
C MET A 1 9.57 -0.22 -1.42
N GLN A 2 10.59 0.60 -1.65
CA GLN A 2 11.20 0.81 -2.96
C GLN A 2 11.70 -0.50 -3.62
N THR A 3 12.48 -1.31 -2.90
CA THR A 3 13.00 -2.59 -3.42
C THR A 3 11.90 -3.59 -3.83
N PHE A 4 10.76 -3.58 -3.11
CA PHE A 4 9.62 -4.41 -3.49
C PHE A 4 9.03 -3.96 -4.82
N LEU A 5 8.82 -2.65 -5.00
CA LEU A 5 8.29 -2.13 -6.25
C LEU A 5 9.28 -2.35 -7.40
N GLU A 6 10.58 -2.13 -7.20
CA GLU A 6 11.61 -2.44 -8.20
C GLU A 6 11.51 -3.88 -8.68
N GLY A 7 11.46 -4.85 -7.76
CA GLY A 7 11.32 -6.27 -8.10
C GLY A 7 10.03 -6.60 -8.84
N VAL A 8 8.89 -5.98 -8.46
CA VAL A 8 7.62 -6.15 -9.20
C VAL A 8 7.77 -5.66 -10.64
N HIS A 9 8.38 -4.50 -10.86
CA HIS A 9 8.52 -3.92 -12.20
C HIS A 9 9.59 -4.60 -13.05
N GLU A 10 10.62 -5.21 -12.44
CA GLU A 10 11.58 -6.06 -13.15
C GLU A 10 10.97 -7.37 -13.63
N ALA A 11 10.03 -7.93 -12.87
CA ALA A 11 9.38 -9.19 -13.21
C ALA A 11 8.32 -9.05 -14.33
N LEU A 12 7.88 -7.82 -14.64
CA LEU A 12 6.80 -7.56 -15.58
C LEU A 12 7.35 -7.03 -16.92
N LYS A 13 6.71 -7.45 -18.01
CA LYS A 13 7.02 -6.92 -19.35
C LYS A 13 6.66 -5.43 -19.44
N SER A 14 7.29 -4.72 -20.37
CA SER A 14 6.88 -3.37 -20.77
C SER A 14 5.38 -3.35 -21.08
N ASP A 15 4.71 -2.26 -20.70
CA ASP A 15 3.28 -2.01 -20.87
C ASP A 15 2.33 -2.92 -20.07
N GLY A 16 2.88 -3.74 -19.16
CA GLY A 16 2.10 -4.50 -18.19
C GLY A 16 1.20 -3.59 -17.35
N ARG A 17 -0.02 -4.07 -17.04
CA ARG A 17 -0.91 -3.40 -16.09
C ARG A 17 -0.74 -4.01 -14.71
N VAL A 18 -0.50 -3.16 -13.72
CA VAL A 18 -0.43 -3.54 -12.30
C VAL A 18 -1.70 -3.07 -11.61
N VAL A 19 -2.25 -3.91 -10.73
CA VAL A 19 -3.41 -3.60 -9.89
C VAL A 19 -3.14 -4.08 -8.47
N PHE A 20 -3.11 -3.13 -7.53
CA PHE A 20 -3.09 -3.40 -6.09
C PHE A 20 -4.49 -3.17 -5.52
N CYS A 21 -4.93 -4.06 -4.62
CA CYS A 21 -6.17 -3.91 -3.86
C CYS A 21 -5.84 -3.98 -2.37
N ASP A 22 -6.19 -2.93 -1.63
CA ASP A 22 -5.87 -2.79 -0.22
C ASP A 22 -7.11 -2.32 0.59
N GLN A 23 -6.95 -2.17 1.90
CA GLN A 23 -7.98 -1.79 2.85
C GLN A 23 -7.95 -0.28 3.15
N LEU A 24 -9.14 0.32 3.16
CA LEU A 24 -9.35 1.63 3.78
C LEU A 24 -9.21 1.52 5.32
N PRO A 25 -8.81 2.61 6.00
CA PRO A 25 -8.73 2.63 7.45
C PRO A 25 -10.09 2.29 8.09
N ARG A 26 -10.04 1.64 9.26
CA ARG A 26 -11.25 1.43 10.06
C ARG A 26 -11.57 2.71 10.82
N PRO A 27 -12.86 3.08 10.98
CA PRO A 27 -13.25 4.10 11.94
C PRO A 27 -12.83 3.70 13.35
N GLY A 28 -12.29 4.66 14.11
CA GLY A 28 -11.82 4.46 15.49
C GLY A 28 -10.33 4.82 15.66
N PRO A 29 -9.85 4.93 16.90
CA PRO A 29 -8.45 5.21 17.17
C PRO A 29 -7.60 4.09 16.56
N THR A 30 -6.78 4.41 15.58
CA THR A 30 -5.72 3.51 15.16
C THR A 30 -4.58 3.70 16.15
N SER A 31 -4.69 3.09 17.32
CA SER A 31 -3.64 3.11 18.32
C SER A 31 -2.46 2.29 17.80
N GLY A 32 -1.36 2.95 17.53
CA GLY A 32 -0.12 2.34 17.08
C GLY A 32 1.02 3.33 17.25
N GLU A 33 2.22 2.80 17.34
CA GLU A 33 3.44 3.60 17.38
C GLU A 33 4.02 3.70 15.98
N TYR A 34 4.68 4.80 15.67
CA TYR A 34 5.48 4.91 14.45
C TYR A 34 6.89 4.41 14.74
N ASP A 35 7.42 3.54 13.89
CA ASP A 35 8.83 3.16 13.97
C ASP A 35 9.76 4.27 13.42
N ALA A 36 11.07 4.03 13.45
CA ALA A 36 12.07 4.99 12.98
C ALA A 36 11.98 5.31 11.48
N GLU A 37 11.29 4.47 10.70
CA GLU A 37 11.05 4.67 9.27
C GLU A 37 9.70 5.35 9.00
N GLY A 38 8.94 5.69 10.05
CA GLY A 38 7.63 6.30 9.95
C GLY A 38 6.52 5.30 9.60
N ASN A 39 6.75 4.00 9.79
CA ASN A 39 5.71 2.99 9.60
C ASN A 39 4.81 2.92 10.83
N LEU A 40 3.49 2.93 10.62
CA LEU A 40 2.55 2.68 11.70
C LEU A 40 2.58 1.20 12.09
N ILE A 41 3.00 0.93 13.32
CA ILE A 41 3.05 -0.40 13.93
C ILE A 41 1.81 -0.60 14.78
N VAL A 42 1.09 -1.67 14.48
CA VAL A 42 -0.09 -2.07 15.25
C VAL A 42 0.13 -3.46 15.85
N MET A 43 -0.09 -3.57 17.15
CA MET A 43 -0.07 -4.86 17.85
C MET A 43 -1.31 -5.69 17.50
N ARG A 44 -1.09 -6.97 17.24
CA ARG A 44 -2.14 -7.97 17.03
C ARG A 44 -1.90 -9.13 17.95
N GLN A 45 -2.90 -9.42 18.77
CA GLN A 45 -2.94 -10.62 19.59
C GLN A 45 -3.82 -11.67 18.92
N LEU A 46 -3.35 -12.90 18.84
CA LEU A 46 -4.11 -14.04 18.35
C LEU A 46 -4.88 -14.72 19.50
N PRO A 47 -5.88 -15.57 19.22
CA PRO A 47 -6.67 -16.25 20.27
C PRO A 47 -5.86 -17.13 21.22
N ASP A 48 -4.69 -17.59 20.80
CA ASP A 48 -3.74 -18.35 21.64
C ASP A 48 -2.91 -17.47 22.59
N GLY A 49 -3.13 -16.15 22.56
CA GLY A 49 -2.44 -15.16 23.38
C GLY A 49 -1.14 -14.62 22.78
N SER A 50 -0.63 -15.21 21.70
CA SER A 50 0.57 -14.74 21.00
C SER A 50 0.38 -13.34 20.43
N SER A 51 1.44 -12.53 20.37
CA SER A 51 1.39 -11.13 19.96
C SER A 51 2.41 -10.79 18.89
N TYR A 52 1.97 -10.04 17.88
CA TYR A 52 2.78 -9.66 16.73
C TYR A 52 2.69 -8.16 16.44
N ARG A 53 3.81 -7.60 15.99
CA ARG A 53 3.91 -6.25 15.43
C ARG A 53 3.59 -6.32 13.94
N VAL A 54 2.60 -5.56 13.49
CA VAL A 54 2.20 -5.53 12.08
C VAL A 54 2.27 -4.11 11.57
N ILE A 55 2.96 -3.91 10.45
CA ILE A 55 2.98 -2.63 9.73
C ILE A 55 1.63 -2.43 9.07
N LYS A 56 1.04 -1.24 9.23
CA LYS A 56 -0.25 -0.89 8.62
C LYS A 56 -0.25 0.53 8.05
N HIS A 57 -0.01 0.63 6.75
CA HIS A 57 -0.11 1.91 6.04
C HIS A 57 -1.52 2.17 5.53
N HIS A 58 -2.03 3.36 5.83
CA HIS A 58 -3.21 3.91 5.17
C HIS A 58 -2.78 5.18 4.46
N LEU A 59 -2.28 5.02 3.23
CA LEU A 59 -1.68 6.11 2.49
C LEU A 59 -2.73 7.07 1.94
N ALA A 60 -2.42 8.36 2.05
CA ALA A 60 -3.10 9.41 1.31
C ALA A 60 -2.81 9.26 -0.18
N ASP A 61 -3.74 9.79 -0.97
CA ASP A 61 -3.73 9.72 -2.42
C ASP A 61 -2.46 10.34 -3.03
N GLU A 62 -1.99 11.45 -2.46
CA GLU A 62 -0.79 12.17 -2.87
C GLU A 62 0.46 11.32 -2.64
N LYS A 63 0.53 10.67 -1.47
CA LYS A 63 1.67 9.81 -1.12
C LYS A 63 1.73 8.57 -2.00
N ILE A 64 0.58 7.97 -2.33
CA ILE A 64 0.52 6.88 -3.31
C ILE A 64 1.09 7.37 -4.65
N ARG A 65 0.61 8.51 -5.18
CA ARG A 65 1.14 9.03 -6.46
C ARG A 65 2.64 9.28 -6.41
N GLU A 66 3.16 9.84 -5.33
CA GLU A 66 4.60 10.06 -5.13
C GLU A 66 5.39 8.73 -5.23
N ILE A 67 4.99 7.71 -4.47
CA ILE A 67 5.65 6.39 -4.43
C ILE A 67 5.66 5.71 -5.80
N PHE A 68 4.57 5.82 -6.56
CA PHE A 68 4.39 5.12 -7.83
C PHE A 68 4.87 5.93 -9.06
N SER A 69 5.12 7.23 -8.92
CA SER A 69 5.57 8.13 -10.00
C SER A 69 6.85 7.69 -10.74
N PRO A 70 7.83 6.99 -10.12
CA PRO A 70 8.98 6.49 -10.85
C PRO A 70 8.61 5.42 -11.89
N TYR A 71 7.52 4.67 -11.67
CA TYR A 71 7.19 3.48 -12.45
C TYR A 71 6.00 3.66 -13.41
N ALA A 72 5.22 4.73 -13.24
CA ALA A 72 4.00 4.98 -13.99
C ALA A 72 3.87 6.45 -14.35
N GLU A 73 3.41 6.77 -15.57
CA GLU A 73 3.05 8.16 -15.92
C GLU A 73 1.73 8.57 -15.28
N ARG A 74 0.80 7.61 -15.18
CA ARG A 74 -0.54 7.82 -14.64
C ARG A 74 -0.90 6.70 -13.67
N VAL A 75 -1.21 7.11 -12.44
CA VAL A 75 -1.70 6.22 -11.38
C VAL A 75 -3.19 6.51 -11.18
N GLU A 76 -4.02 5.50 -11.39
CA GLU A 76 -5.45 5.56 -11.07
C GLU A 76 -5.68 5.00 -9.67
N ILE A 77 -6.37 5.78 -8.84
CA ILE A 77 -6.73 5.40 -7.48
C ILE A 77 -8.24 5.46 -7.36
N ARG A 78 -8.85 4.33 -7.04
CA ARG A 78 -10.30 4.21 -6.79
C ARG A 78 -10.54 3.77 -5.36
N ARG A 79 -11.40 4.47 -4.65
CA ARG A 79 -11.83 4.10 -3.30
C ARG A 79 -13.26 3.57 -3.35
N PHE A 80 -13.48 2.48 -2.64
CA PHE A 80 -14.78 1.81 -2.49
C PHE A 80 -15.12 1.77 -1.00
N PRO A 81 -15.70 2.86 -0.45
CA PRO A 81 -15.98 2.97 0.98
C PRO A 81 -16.89 1.85 1.49
N ASP A 82 -17.90 1.46 0.72
CA ASP A 82 -18.92 0.48 1.09
C ASP A 82 -18.32 -0.91 1.41
N CYS A 83 -17.28 -1.31 0.68
CA CYS A 83 -16.54 -2.54 0.94
C CYS A 83 -15.17 -2.32 1.59
N ARG A 84 -14.86 -1.08 1.97
CA ARG A 84 -13.60 -0.62 2.59
C ARG A 84 -12.36 -0.98 1.78
N ARG A 85 -12.42 -0.80 0.46
CA ARG A 85 -11.30 -1.09 -0.44
C ARG A 85 -10.74 0.16 -1.09
N ILE A 86 -9.46 0.10 -1.38
CA ILE A 86 -8.78 1.01 -2.30
C ILE A 86 -8.13 0.16 -3.38
N VAL A 87 -8.26 0.58 -4.63
CA VAL A 87 -7.62 -0.04 -5.78
C VAL A 87 -6.68 0.98 -6.40
N VAL A 88 -5.42 0.60 -6.55
CA VAL A 88 -4.38 1.38 -7.22
C VAL A 88 -4.01 0.63 -8.49
N SER A 89 -4.17 1.27 -9.65
CA SER A 89 -3.85 0.66 -10.93
C SER A 89 -3.09 1.59 -11.84
N TYR A 90 -2.15 1.05 -12.61
CA TYR A 90 -1.35 1.81 -13.55
C TYR A 90 -0.78 0.90 -14.65
N GLN A 91 -0.31 1.53 -15.72
CA GLN A 91 0.55 0.89 -16.72
C GLN A 91 2.00 1.20 -16.41
N ILE A 92 2.85 0.20 -16.54
CA ILE A 92 4.29 0.35 -16.33
C ILE A 92 4.85 1.23 -17.45
N LYS A 93 5.67 2.22 -17.09
CA LYS A 93 6.45 3.02 -18.06
C LYS A 93 7.27 2.09 -18.94
N THR A 94 7.22 2.31 -20.24
CA THR A 94 8.16 1.69 -21.18
C THR A 94 9.56 2.15 -20.78
N ARG A 95 10.47 1.19 -20.55
CA ARG A 95 11.87 1.47 -20.18
C ARG A 95 12.67 1.99 -21.37
#